data_AF-A0A950IAJ0-F1
#
_entry.id   AF-A0A950IAJ0-F1
#
_cell.length_a   1.000
_cell.length_b   1.000
_cell.length_c   1.000
_cell.angle_alpha   90.00
_cell.angle_beta   90.00
_cell.angle_gamma   90.00
#
_symmetry.space_group_name_H-M   'P 1'
#
loop_
_entity.id
_entity.type
_entity.pdbx_description
1 polymer ?
#
loop_
_entity_poly.entity_id
_entity_poly.type
_entity_poly.pdbx_seq_one_letter_code
_entity_poly.pdbx_strand_id
1 'polypeptide(L)'
;MNYLAHIYLASQSDEAMIGALLGDFAKADYAGAYTPEIEREIAIHRKVDAFTDSHPVVLAAKELFEPGRRRFAGILLDMFYDHVLIVNWTRYSDQPVDELIERFYRALEARRAILPERLQRMLPYMVGQDWLGSYRE
;
A
#
# COMPACT_ATOMS: atom_id res chain seq x y z
N MET A 1 -1.32 5.32 4.92
CA MET A 1 -0.67 5.58 3.60
C MET A 1 -1.42 4.76 2.55
N ASN A 2 -1.13 4.89 1.26
CA ASN A 2 -1.74 3.99 0.27
C ASN A 2 -0.74 2.87 -0.10
N TYR A 3 -0.90 2.23 -1.25
CA TYR A 3 -0.18 0.98 -1.55
C TYR A 3 1.35 1.10 -1.62
N LEU A 4 1.90 2.14 -2.27
CA LEU A 4 3.32 2.21 -2.57
C LEU A 4 4.17 2.28 -1.30
N ALA A 5 3.79 3.12 -0.34
CA ALA A 5 4.55 3.25 0.89
C ALA A 5 4.55 1.96 1.72
N HIS A 6 3.43 1.24 1.79
CA HIS A 6 3.38 -0.05 2.49
C HIS A 6 4.29 -1.08 1.82
N ILE A 7 4.29 -1.15 0.49
CA ILE A 7 5.14 -2.06 -0.28
C ILE A 7 6.63 -1.71 -0.12
N TYR A 8 6.95 -0.41 -0.13
CA TYR A 8 8.31 0.08 0.09
C TYR A 8 8.82 -0.24 1.50
N LEU A 9 7.98 -0.10 2.53
CA LEU A 9 8.35 -0.33 3.93
C LEU A 9 8.40 -1.82 4.32
N ALA A 10 7.80 -2.70 3.52
CA ALA A 10 7.82 -4.14 3.76
C ALA A 10 9.26 -4.69 3.72
N SER A 11 9.52 -5.79 4.44
CA SER A 11 10.77 -6.52 4.21
C SER A 11 10.80 -6.94 2.73
N GLN A 12 11.83 -6.62 1.97
CA GLN A 12 11.83 -6.66 0.50
C GLN A 12 11.78 -8.08 -0.14
N SER A 13 10.99 -9.01 0.40
CA SER A 13 10.63 -10.31 -0.19
C SER A 13 9.29 -10.22 -0.94
N ASP A 14 9.01 -11.18 -1.83
CA ASP A 14 7.76 -11.19 -2.60
C ASP A 14 6.53 -11.39 -1.69
N GLU A 15 6.64 -12.30 -0.72
CA GLU A 15 5.56 -12.57 0.23
C GLU A 15 5.27 -11.36 1.09
N ALA A 16 6.31 -10.63 1.48
CA ALA A 16 6.14 -9.47 2.31
C ALA A 16 5.48 -8.29 1.59
N MET A 17 5.84 -8.03 0.32
CA MET A 17 5.12 -7.02 -0.48
C MET A 17 3.65 -7.39 -0.67
N ILE A 18 3.34 -8.67 -0.86
CA ILE A 18 1.95 -9.16 -0.93
C ILE A 18 1.25 -8.95 0.41
N GLY A 19 1.88 -9.32 1.53
CA GLY A 19 1.33 -9.08 2.86
C GLY A 19 1.08 -7.61 3.16
N ALA A 20 1.98 -6.74 2.72
CA ALA A 20 1.83 -5.29 2.86
C ALA A 20 0.63 -4.75 2.07
N LEU A 21 0.33 -5.27 0.88
CA LEU A 21 -0.91 -4.95 0.17
C LEU A 21 -2.13 -5.56 0.88
N LEU A 22 -2.04 -6.81 1.33
CA LEU A 22 -3.14 -7.54 1.97
C LEU A 22 -3.60 -6.91 3.29
N GLY A 23 -2.84 -5.98 3.88
CA GLY A 23 -3.27 -5.16 5.01
C GLY A 23 -4.67 -4.56 4.84
N ASP A 24 -4.97 -4.08 3.64
CA ASP A 24 -6.26 -3.47 3.24
C ASP A 24 -7.36 -4.49 2.87
N PHE A 25 -6.98 -5.71 2.52
CA PHE A 25 -7.89 -6.70 1.92
C PHE A 25 -8.19 -7.89 2.83
N ALA A 26 -7.30 -8.21 3.75
CA ALA A 26 -7.46 -9.32 4.67
C ALA A 26 -8.55 -9.01 5.70
N LYS A 27 -9.36 -10.03 6.01
CA LYS A 27 -10.34 -9.97 7.10
C LYS A 27 -9.65 -9.81 8.46
N ALA A 28 -10.42 -9.61 9.53
CA ALA A 28 -9.84 -9.51 10.88
C ALA A 28 -9.25 -10.85 11.37
N ASP A 29 -9.81 -11.98 10.92
CA ASP A 29 -9.53 -13.36 11.34
C ASP A 29 -8.60 -14.12 10.37
N TYR A 30 -7.62 -13.44 9.80
CA TYR A 30 -6.71 -13.99 8.79
C TYR A 30 -5.62 -14.93 9.32
N ALA A 31 -5.59 -15.21 10.63
CA ALA A 31 -4.58 -16.05 11.26
C ALA A 31 -4.68 -17.51 10.78
N GLY A 32 -3.55 -18.06 10.35
CA GLY A 32 -3.43 -19.38 9.73
C GLY A 32 -3.89 -19.43 8.26
N ALA A 33 -4.35 -18.31 7.68
CA ALA A 33 -4.79 -18.27 6.28
C ALA A 33 -3.63 -18.00 5.31
N TYR A 34 -2.52 -17.46 5.80
CA TYR A 34 -1.36 -17.10 4.98
C TYR A 34 -0.05 -17.62 5.59
N THR A 35 1.06 -17.42 4.88
CA THR A 35 2.38 -17.70 5.44
C THR A 35 2.68 -16.76 6.61
N PRO A 36 3.54 -17.15 7.56
CA PRO A 36 3.90 -16.30 8.69
C PRO A 36 4.45 -14.92 8.27
N GLU A 37 5.12 -14.84 7.11
CA GLU A 37 5.65 -13.59 6.58
C GLU A 37 4.54 -12.66 6.08
N ILE A 38 3.57 -13.20 5.32
CA ILE A 38 2.40 -12.43 4.87
C ILE A 38 1.61 -11.91 6.08
N GLU A 39 1.35 -12.75 7.08
CA GLU A 39 0.59 -12.35 8.27
C GLU A 39 1.30 -11.26 9.07
N ARG A 40 2.64 -11.37 9.18
CA ARG A 40 3.48 -10.35 9.80
C ARG A 40 3.36 -9.01 9.08
N GLU A 41 3.37 -9.01 7.75
CA GLU A 41 3.31 -7.78 6.95
C GLU A 41 1.91 -7.17 6.90
N ILE A 42 0.84 -7.99 6.94
CA ILE A 42 -0.53 -7.50 7.20
C ILE A 42 -0.58 -6.76 8.54
N ALA A 43 0.05 -7.32 9.58
CA ALA A 43 0.09 -6.68 10.90
C ALA A 43 0.95 -5.40 10.90
N ILE A 44 2.05 -5.36 10.15
CA ILE A 44 2.89 -4.17 10.01
C ILE A 44 2.15 -3.06 9.27
N HIS A 45 1.49 -3.36 8.15
CA HIS A 45 0.65 -2.40 7.42
C HIS A 45 -0.31 -1.68 8.37
N ARG A 46 -1.10 -2.44 9.15
CA ARG A 46 -2.08 -1.88 10.10
C ARG A 46 -1.44 -1.05 11.20
N LYS A 47 -0.21 -1.40 11.63
CA LYS A 47 0.55 -0.59 12.61
C LYS A 47 1.05 0.72 12.00
N VAL A 48 1.54 0.68 10.76
CA VAL A 48 1.96 1.88 10.02
C VAL A 48 0.76 2.81 9.87
N ASP A 49 -0.40 2.30 9.46
CA ASP A 49 -1.61 3.12 9.34
C ASP A 49 -2.02 3.72 10.66
N ALA A 50 -2.14 2.92 11.71
CA ALA A 50 -2.49 3.42 13.04
C ALA A 50 -1.52 4.50 13.53
N PHE A 51 -0.23 4.35 13.24
CA PHE A 51 0.77 5.37 13.53
C PHE A 51 0.55 6.64 12.70
N THR A 52 0.36 6.54 11.38
CA THR A 52 0.18 7.71 10.51
C THR A 52 -1.13 8.42 10.75
N ASP A 53 -2.23 7.69 10.95
CA ASP A 53 -3.56 8.25 11.17
C ASP A 53 -3.69 9.02 12.47
N SER A 54 -2.92 8.62 13.49
CA SER A 54 -2.88 9.27 14.80
C SER A 54 -1.82 10.38 14.88
N HIS A 55 -0.99 10.54 13.85
CA HIS A 55 0.10 11.51 13.88
C HIS A 55 -0.43 12.95 13.85
N PRO A 56 0.03 13.86 14.74
CA PRO A 56 -0.50 15.23 14.83
C PRO A 56 -0.47 16.02 13.52
N VAL A 57 0.56 15.80 12.69
CA VAL A 57 0.67 16.47 11.36
C VAL A 57 -0.41 15.98 10.40
N VAL A 58 -0.75 14.68 10.42
CA VAL A 58 -1.80 14.12 9.57
C VAL A 58 -3.17 14.60 10.02
N LEU A 59 -3.41 14.64 11.34
CA LEU A 59 -4.63 15.22 11.92
C LEU A 59 -4.79 16.70 11.55
N ALA A 60 -3.72 17.49 11.65
CA ALA A 60 -3.74 18.90 11.24
C ALA A 60 -3.99 19.05 9.73
N ALA A 61 -3.41 18.18 8.89
CA ALA A 61 -3.65 18.19 7.45
C ALA A 61 -5.11 17.84 7.11
N LYS A 62 -5.72 16.89 7.83
CA LYS A 62 -7.14 16.54 7.67
C LYS A 62 -8.06 17.74 7.97
N GLU A 63 -7.70 18.61 8.91
CA GLU A 63 -8.47 19.81 9.26
C GLU A 63 -8.45 20.92 8.18
N LEU A 64 -7.48 20.90 7.26
CA LEU A 64 -7.41 21.83 6.13
C LEU A 64 -8.55 21.63 5.12
N PHE A 65 -9.22 20.48 5.15
CA PHE A 65 -10.36 20.18 4.29
C PHE A 65 -11.65 20.80 4.83
N GLU A 66 -12.47 21.34 3.92
CA GLU A 66 -13.79 21.86 4.23
C GLU A 66 -14.64 20.81 4.98
N PRO A 67 -15.49 21.21 5.96
CA PRO A 67 -16.27 20.28 6.79
C PRO A 67 -17.05 19.20 6.01
N GLY A 68 -17.60 19.51 4.84
CA GLY A 68 -18.31 18.54 3.99
C GLY A 68 -17.42 17.53 3.24
N ARG A 69 -16.11 17.77 3.17
CA ARG A 69 -15.13 16.96 2.43
C ARG A 69 -14.21 16.14 3.33
N ARG A 70 -14.19 16.39 4.63
CA ARG A 70 -13.28 15.73 5.60
C ARG A 70 -13.35 14.20 5.60
N ARG A 71 -14.51 13.62 5.26
CA ARG A 71 -14.65 12.16 5.11
C ARG A 71 -13.71 11.54 4.07
N PHE A 72 -13.27 12.32 3.09
CA PHE A 72 -12.33 11.89 2.04
C PHE A 72 -10.90 12.36 2.29
N ALA A 73 -10.67 13.20 3.31
CA ALA A 73 -9.36 13.79 3.57
C ALA A 73 -8.29 12.72 3.80
N GLY A 74 -8.61 11.65 4.53
CA GLY A 74 -7.69 10.52 4.74
C GLY A 74 -7.24 9.90 3.42
N ILE A 75 -8.19 9.46 2.59
CA ILE A 75 -7.91 8.84 1.28
C ILE A 75 -7.07 9.76 0.40
N LEU A 76 -7.41 11.05 0.34
CA LEU A 76 -6.67 12.02 -0.47
C LEU A 76 -5.25 12.24 0.05
N LEU A 77 -5.07 12.29 1.38
CA LEU A 77 -3.75 12.41 1.98
C LEU A 77 -2.92 11.15 1.77
N ASP A 78 -3.51 9.96 1.86
CA ASP A 78 -2.81 8.70 1.59
C ASP A 78 -2.31 8.62 0.14
N MET A 79 -3.17 8.99 -0.83
CA MET A 79 -2.75 9.11 -2.24
C MET A 79 -1.67 10.18 -2.42
N PHE A 80 -1.82 11.32 -1.76
CA PHE A 80 -0.86 12.43 -1.84
C PHE A 80 0.50 12.04 -1.26
N TYR A 81 0.56 11.29 -0.17
CA TYR A 81 1.82 10.87 0.42
C TYR A 81 2.56 9.84 -0.44
N ASP A 82 1.83 8.92 -1.09
CA ASP A 82 2.43 8.01 -2.07
C ASP A 82 2.93 8.77 -3.32
N HIS A 83 2.21 9.81 -3.76
CA HIS A 83 2.69 10.74 -4.78
C HIS A 83 3.99 11.44 -4.36
N VAL A 84 4.02 12.03 -3.16
CA VAL A 84 5.23 12.69 -2.64
C VAL A 84 6.40 11.70 -2.53
N LEU A 85 6.14 10.45 -2.14
CA LEU A 85 7.16 9.41 -2.07
C LEU A 85 7.75 9.10 -3.46
N ILE A 86 6.90 8.84 -4.46
CA ILE A 86 7.39 8.41 -5.78
C ILE A 86 8.09 9.53 -6.55
N VAL A 87 7.63 10.79 -6.43
CA VAL A 87 8.28 11.92 -7.10
C VAL A 87 9.62 12.28 -6.45
N ASN A 88 9.83 11.93 -5.18
CA ASN A 88 11.09 12.12 -4.46
C ASN A 88 11.85 10.80 -4.26
N TRP A 89 11.59 9.78 -5.08
CA TRP A 89 12.03 8.41 -4.82
C TRP A 89 13.55 8.28 -4.58
N THR A 90 14.36 8.97 -5.37
CA THR A 90 15.84 8.94 -5.29
C THR A 90 16.39 9.48 -3.97
N ARG A 91 15.58 10.15 -3.15
CA ARG A 91 15.94 10.58 -1.80
C ARG A 91 15.82 9.44 -0.79
N TYR A 92 14.95 8.47 -1.06
CA TYR A 92 14.58 7.43 -0.11
C TYR A 92 15.16 6.06 -0.47
N SER A 93 15.40 5.80 -1.75
CA SER A 93 15.91 4.51 -2.23
C SER A 93 16.90 4.68 -3.37
N ASP A 94 17.93 3.83 -3.39
CA ASP A 94 18.89 3.69 -4.48
C ASP A 94 18.38 2.75 -5.59
N GLN A 95 17.38 1.91 -5.30
CA GLN A 95 16.75 1.02 -6.28
C GLN A 95 15.83 1.84 -7.19
N PRO A 96 15.79 1.64 -8.52
CA PRO A 96 14.77 2.25 -9.36
C PRO A 96 13.35 1.82 -8.95
N VAL A 97 12.43 2.77 -8.78
CA VAL A 97 11.05 2.46 -8.38
C VAL A 97 10.31 1.58 -9.39
N ASP A 98 10.60 1.71 -10.69
CA ASP A 98 9.97 0.87 -11.71
C ASP A 98 10.34 -0.62 -11.50
N GLU A 99 11.56 -0.91 -11.03
CA GLU A 99 11.96 -2.29 -10.70
C GLU A 99 11.16 -2.83 -9.50
N LEU A 100 10.88 -2.00 -8.49
CA LEU A 100 10.03 -2.38 -7.36
C LEU A 100 8.60 -2.66 -7.81
N ILE A 101 8.02 -1.77 -8.61
CA ILE A 101 6.65 -1.88 -9.12
C ILE A 101 6.50 -3.13 -9.99
N GLU A 102 7.40 -3.33 -10.96
CA GLU A 102 7.38 -4.52 -11.80
C GLU A 102 7.51 -5.81 -11.00
N ARG A 103 8.43 -5.84 -10.03
CA ARG A 103 8.61 -7.00 -9.16
C ARG A 103 7.35 -7.27 -8.36
N PHE A 104 6.71 -6.24 -7.82
CA PHE A 104 5.47 -6.37 -7.08
C PHE A 104 4.34 -6.93 -7.94
N TYR A 105 4.14 -6.42 -9.15
CA TYR A 105 3.12 -6.95 -10.07
C TYR A 105 3.39 -8.39 -10.47
N ARG A 106 4.64 -8.76 -10.77
CA ARG A 106 5.03 -10.16 -11.02
C ARG A 106 4.72 -11.06 -9.82
N ALA A 107 5.00 -10.60 -8.60
CA ALA A 107 4.74 -11.36 -7.38
C ALA A 107 3.24 -11.60 -7.17
N LEU A 108 2.40 -10.59 -7.40
CA LEU A 108 0.94 -10.71 -7.30
C LEU A 108 0.37 -11.70 -8.33
N GLU A 109 0.82 -11.63 -9.57
CA GLU A 109 0.37 -12.57 -10.61
C GLU A 109 0.80 -14.01 -10.29
N ALA A 110 2.07 -14.21 -9.91
CA ALA A 110 2.61 -15.52 -9.58
C ALA A 110 1.88 -16.18 -8.39
N ARG A 111 1.34 -15.38 -7.48
CA ARG A 111 0.63 -15.85 -6.27
C ARG A 111 -0.85 -15.51 -6.29
N ARG A 112 -1.45 -15.30 -7.47
CA ARG A 112 -2.86 -14.90 -7.61
C ARG A 112 -3.85 -15.76 -6.82
N ALA A 113 -3.58 -17.06 -6.70
CA ALA A 113 -4.44 -18.03 -6.01
C ALA A 113 -4.62 -17.75 -4.51
N ILE A 114 -3.64 -17.11 -3.85
CA ILE A 114 -3.73 -16.79 -2.42
C ILE A 114 -4.44 -15.46 -2.17
N LEU A 115 -4.62 -14.63 -3.19
CA LEU A 115 -5.22 -13.31 -3.03
C LEU A 115 -6.73 -13.42 -2.75
N PRO A 116 -7.33 -12.54 -1.93
CA PRO A 116 -8.77 -12.46 -1.78
C PRO A 116 -9.47 -12.22 -3.13
N GLU A 117 -10.66 -12.79 -3.33
CA GLU A 117 -11.37 -12.71 -4.62
C GLU A 117 -11.54 -11.28 -5.15
N ARG A 118 -11.79 -10.32 -4.25
CA ARG A 118 -11.91 -8.90 -4.60
C ARG A 118 -10.62 -8.41 -5.27
N LEU A 119 -9.46 -8.73 -4.68
CA LEU A 119 -8.17 -8.35 -5.21
C LEU A 119 -7.85 -9.12 -6.52
N GLN A 120 -8.22 -10.40 -6.62
CA GLN A 120 -8.08 -11.15 -7.88
C GLN A 120 -8.85 -10.55 -9.06
N ARG A 121 -10.00 -9.91 -8.79
CA ARG A 121 -10.80 -9.17 -9.80
C ARG A 121 -10.20 -7.81 -10.15
N MET A 122 -9.56 -7.15 -9.18
CA MET A 122 -8.92 -5.84 -9.37
C MET A 122 -7.55 -5.97 -10.06
N LEU A 123 -6.85 -7.08 -9.86
CA LEU A 123 -5.46 -7.27 -10.31
C LEU A 123 -5.22 -6.96 -11.80
N PRO A 124 -6.04 -7.42 -12.76
CA PRO A 124 -5.82 -7.11 -14.18
C PRO A 124 -5.87 -5.60 -14.48
N TYR A 125 -6.69 -4.85 -13.75
CA TYR A 125 -6.78 -3.38 -13.90
C TYR A 125 -5.62 -2.69 -13.20
N MET A 126 -5.26 -3.15 -11.99
CA MET A 126 -4.14 -2.61 -11.23
C MET A 126 -2.83 -2.70 -12.01
N VAL A 127 -2.56 -3.86 -12.64
CA VAL A 127 -1.38 -4.08 -13.48
C VAL A 127 -1.53 -3.36 -14.82
N GLY A 128 -2.67 -3.53 -15.50
CA GLY A 128 -2.89 -2.98 -16.84
C GLY A 128 -2.94 -1.45 -16.91
N GLN A 129 -3.19 -0.78 -15.79
CA GLN A 129 -3.21 0.69 -15.68
C GLN A 129 -2.07 1.23 -14.81
N ASP A 130 -1.14 0.39 -14.37
CA ASP A 130 0.00 0.75 -13.53
C ASP A 130 -0.39 1.66 -12.36
N TRP A 131 -1.30 1.19 -11.49
CA TRP A 131 -1.80 2.02 -10.38
C TRP A 131 -0.68 2.56 -9.48
N LEU A 132 0.41 1.83 -9.28
CA LEU A 132 1.53 2.29 -8.44
C LEU A 132 2.38 3.32 -9.18
N GLY A 133 2.67 3.10 -10.47
CA GLY A 133 3.40 4.08 -11.28
C GLY A 133 2.60 5.35 -11.50
N SER A 134 1.27 5.26 -11.53
CA SER A 134 0.37 6.41 -11.69
C SER A 134 0.44 7.42 -10.54
N TYR A 135 0.99 7.04 -9.37
CA TYR A 135 1.25 8.01 -8.30
C TYR A 135 2.23 9.11 -8.73
N ARG A 136 2.96 8.96 -9.84
CA ARG A 136 3.88 9.99 -10.37
C ARG A 136 3.16 11.20 -10.96
N GLU A 137 1.93 11.00 -11.41
CA GLU A 137 1.11 12.01 -12.10
C GLU A 137 0.21 12.77 -11.13
#